data_AF-A0A7C3J2D7-F1
#
_entry.id   AF-A0A7C3J2D7-F1
#
_cell.length_a   1.000
_cell.length_b   1.000
_cell.length_c   1.000
_cell.angle_alpha   90.00
_cell.angle_beta   90.00
_cell.angle_gamma   90.00
#
_symmetry.space_group_name_H-M   'P 1'
#
loop_
_entity.id
_entity.type
_entity.pdbx_description
1 polymer ?
#
loop_
_entity_poly.entity_id
_entity_poly.type
_entity_poly.pdbx_seq_one_letter_code
_entity_poly.pdbx_strand_id
1 'polypeptide(L)'
;MSKVSRRAFLKGSLAFTGAGLIIGTRARPVLGANERINIGVAGINGRGGSHIGAYRNAKDAVVTYLIDVDKNTFGSHIRSFEAPLIKEIMKEKGMKEVEVPKDAKGDEKKKLEAERAKQLEEVRKLVDPAKLPTCVQDVRKALEDKNLDALSIATPNHWHSLMSIWAVQAGKDVYVEKPLSHNVFEGRKLVEAARKYKRIVQHGSQSRGSAGWAKATALARSGKLGKLLISYGWASKPRGAVKKVDPEPVPPNLDYNLWLGPAPERPFSRTFVHYNWHWFWDFGNGEIGNQGVHQMDLARWALPDEALAKPIKVLTMGGRFGWDDPCETPNAHLTVFDYGDYQLIYEACNLTGNGDEKKGIPRTAVVDNAFVTEQGEITPGGFTPKGGKKEPLPPIEVNMGAGGDSFENFLRAVRSRKHEDLVADVLQGHLSCVLCHLGNIAYRLGKPVPFAESRKVFAASPAAQAALEKMEWRMKHRDIKIDDSLTYTVGPVLTFDQKEEKFVGERADEANKLLTRDYRKPFVVPDDV
;
A
#
# COMPACT_ATOMS: atom_id res chain seq x y z
N MET A 1 -31.69 -69.11 -0.06
CA MET A 1 -30.44 -69.83 0.27
C MET A 1 -29.34 -69.21 -0.60
N SER A 2 -28.17 -68.76 -0.16
CA SER A 2 -27.42 -68.89 1.08
C SER A 2 -26.42 -67.74 1.19
N LYS A 3 -26.04 -67.41 2.43
CA LYS A 3 -25.11 -66.35 2.87
C LYS A 3 -23.64 -66.58 2.44
N VAL A 4 -22.82 -65.57 2.77
CA VAL A 4 -21.39 -65.59 3.17
C VAL A 4 -20.44 -65.02 2.10
N SER A 5 -19.48 -64.13 2.37
CA SER A 5 -19.27 -63.08 3.40
C SER A 5 -18.16 -62.13 2.89
N ARG A 6 -18.20 -60.85 3.27
CA ARG A 6 -17.39 -59.74 2.71
C ARG A 6 -15.91 -59.70 3.16
N ARG A 7 -15.25 -60.82 3.43
CA ARG A 7 -13.86 -60.82 3.97
C ARG A 7 -12.79 -61.47 3.09
N ALA A 8 -13.05 -61.70 1.80
CA ALA A 8 -12.08 -62.32 0.89
C ALA A 8 -11.87 -61.54 -0.42
N PHE A 9 -11.77 -60.21 -0.36
CA PHE A 9 -11.34 -59.42 -1.52
C PHE A 9 -10.28 -58.39 -1.12
N LEU A 10 -9.17 -58.89 -0.60
CA LEU A 10 -7.91 -58.18 -0.50
C LEU A 10 -6.86 -59.03 -1.22
N LYS A 11 -6.52 -58.65 -2.46
CA LYS A 11 -5.19 -58.72 -3.09
C LYS A 11 -5.31 -58.43 -4.59
N GLY A 12 -4.62 -57.39 -5.07
CA GLY A 12 -4.32 -57.22 -6.49
C GLY A 12 -4.69 -55.87 -7.10
N SER A 13 -4.00 -54.82 -6.65
CA SER A 13 -3.42 -53.72 -7.43
C SER A 13 -4.12 -53.14 -8.68
N LEU A 14 -4.24 -51.80 -8.64
CA LEU A 14 -3.96 -50.82 -9.70
C LEU A 14 -4.87 -50.79 -10.95
N ALA A 15 -5.73 -49.77 -11.03
CA ALA A 15 -5.75 -48.81 -12.14
C ALA A 15 -6.78 -47.70 -11.88
N PHE A 16 -6.41 -46.49 -12.28
CA PHE A 16 -7.21 -45.27 -12.38
C PHE A 16 -8.64 -45.53 -12.91
N THR A 17 -9.66 -45.00 -12.22
CA THR A 17 -10.78 -44.25 -12.84
C THR A 17 -11.75 -43.70 -11.79
N GLY A 18 -11.97 -42.39 -11.81
CA GLY A 18 -13.25 -41.77 -11.41
C GLY A 18 -13.51 -41.56 -9.92
N ALA A 19 -13.21 -40.38 -9.41
CA ALA A 19 -13.97 -39.80 -8.29
C ALA A 19 -14.07 -38.28 -8.50
N GLY A 20 -15.30 -37.81 -8.72
CA GLY A 20 -15.63 -36.39 -8.76
C GLY A 20 -15.18 -35.71 -7.47
N LEU A 21 -14.52 -34.56 -7.61
CA LEU A 21 -14.22 -33.65 -6.52
C LEU A 21 -15.54 -33.09 -5.97
N ILE A 22 -16.11 -33.77 -4.98
CA ILE A 22 -17.02 -33.13 -4.03
C ILE A 22 -16.14 -32.16 -3.24
N ILE A 23 -16.15 -30.89 -3.64
CA ILE A 23 -15.61 -29.79 -2.83
C ILE A 23 -16.56 -29.64 -1.64
N GLY A 24 -16.36 -30.47 -0.63
CA GLY A 24 -17.00 -30.31 0.67
C GLY A 24 -16.43 -29.06 1.32
N THR A 25 -17.27 -28.04 1.52
CA THR A 25 -16.99 -26.94 2.43
C THR A 25 -16.96 -27.48 3.86
N ARG A 26 -15.87 -28.15 4.25
CA ARG A 26 -15.62 -28.42 5.67
C ARG A 26 -15.45 -27.06 6.35
N ALA A 27 -16.45 -26.67 7.11
CA ALA A 27 -16.34 -25.59 8.07
C ALA A 27 -15.08 -25.85 8.92
N ARG A 28 -14.09 -24.95 8.83
CA ARG A 28 -12.89 -25.04 9.65
C ARG A 28 -13.30 -24.90 11.12
N PRO A 29 -12.78 -25.73 12.03
CA PRO A 29 -13.04 -25.55 13.46
C PRO A 29 -12.58 -24.15 13.88
N VAL A 30 -13.33 -23.53 14.79
CA VAL A 30 -12.92 -22.28 15.43
C VAL A 30 -11.70 -22.61 16.28
N LEU A 31 -10.55 -22.03 15.93
CA LEU A 31 -9.29 -22.23 16.64
C LEU A 31 -9.42 -21.76 18.10
N GLY A 32 -8.79 -22.50 19.01
CA GLY A 32 -8.76 -22.15 20.43
C GLY A 32 -8.07 -20.78 20.65
N ALA A 33 -8.32 -20.13 21.78
CA ALA A 33 -7.72 -18.82 22.09
C ALA A 33 -6.18 -18.85 22.00
N ASN A 34 -5.55 -19.95 22.41
CA ASN A 34 -4.10 -20.16 22.38
C ASN A 34 -3.54 -20.49 20.97
N GLU A 35 -4.40 -20.63 19.96
CA GLU A 35 -3.99 -20.93 18.60
C GLU A 35 -4.09 -19.71 17.68
N ARG A 36 -4.63 -18.57 18.17
CA ARG A 36 -4.78 -17.32 17.41
C ARG A 36 -3.46 -16.55 17.34
N ILE A 37 -3.26 -15.82 16.25
CA ILE A 37 -2.12 -14.93 16.05
C ILE A 37 -2.39 -13.61 16.80
N ASN A 38 -1.54 -13.27 17.74
CA ASN A 38 -1.57 -12.00 18.47
C ASN A 38 -0.93 -10.89 17.62
N ILE A 39 -1.72 -9.88 17.29
CA ILE A 39 -1.32 -8.81 16.36
C ILE A 39 -1.36 -7.44 17.04
N GLY A 40 -0.26 -6.70 16.88
CA GLY A 40 -0.21 -5.27 17.17
C GLY A 40 -0.48 -4.47 15.90
N VAL A 41 -1.23 -3.37 16.01
CA VAL A 41 -1.45 -2.45 14.88
C VAL A 41 -0.80 -1.11 15.19
N ALA A 42 0.13 -0.66 14.33
CA ALA A 42 0.86 0.59 14.46
C ALA A 42 0.42 1.64 13.42
N GLY A 43 0.15 2.86 13.89
CA GLY A 43 -0.51 3.91 13.11
C GLY A 43 -1.97 3.56 12.92
N ILE A 44 -2.83 3.90 13.88
CA ILE A 44 -4.18 3.34 13.98
C ILE A 44 -5.27 4.23 13.36
N ASN A 45 -4.94 5.46 13.01
CA ASN A 45 -5.86 6.35 12.30
C ASN A 45 -6.00 5.95 10.80
N GLY A 46 -7.07 6.41 10.14
CA GLY A 46 -7.29 6.23 8.71
C GLY A 46 -7.15 4.77 8.25
N ARG A 47 -6.04 4.45 7.57
CA ARG A 47 -5.77 3.10 7.06
C ARG A 47 -5.58 2.07 8.18
N GLY A 48 -4.96 2.44 9.30
CA GLY A 48 -4.82 1.58 10.47
C GLY A 48 -6.16 1.10 11.04
N GLY A 49 -7.19 1.94 10.98
CA GLY A 49 -8.55 1.55 11.36
C GLY A 49 -9.10 0.42 10.50
N SER A 50 -8.71 0.35 9.22
CA SER A 50 -9.05 -0.76 8.33
C SER A 50 -8.34 -2.04 8.72
N HIS A 51 -7.08 -1.96 9.16
CA HIS A 51 -6.30 -3.12 9.65
C HIS A 51 -6.91 -3.67 10.94
N ILE A 52 -7.24 -2.79 11.89
CA ILE A 52 -7.93 -3.16 13.13
C ILE A 52 -9.24 -3.88 12.79
N GLY A 53 -10.03 -3.33 11.88
CA GLY A 53 -11.27 -3.95 11.42
C GLY A 53 -11.04 -5.33 10.80
N ALA A 54 -10.05 -5.48 9.92
CA ALA A 54 -9.72 -6.73 9.26
C ALA A 54 -9.33 -7.82 10.28
N TYR A 55 -8.38 -7.54 11.17
CA TYR A 55 -7.90 -8.53 12.14
C TYR A 55 -8.89 -8.81 13.27
N ARG A 56 -9.67 -7.82 13.70
CA ARG A 56 -10.74 -8.04 14.69
C ARG A 56 -11.81 -8.99 14.16
N ASN A 57 -12.07 -8.95 12.86
CA ASN A 57 -13.05 -9.83 12.20
C ASN A 57 -12.44 -11.16 11.73
N ALA A 58 -11.11 -11.31 11.79
CA ALA A 58 -10.42 -12.54 11.42
C ALA A 58 -10.64 -13.61 12.51
N LYS A 59 -10.81 -14.86 12.09
CA LYS A 59 -11.06 -15.99 13.01
C LYS A 59 -9.79 -16.50 13.70
N ASP A 60 -8.65 -16.21 13.10
CA ASP A 60 -7.35 -16.79 13.40
C ASP A 60 -6.37 -15.74 13.95
N ALA A 61 -6.84 -14.53 14.24
CA ALA A 61 -6.07 -13.46 14.84
C ALA A 61 -6.83 -12.79 15.99
N VAL A 62 -6.09 -12.07 16.84
CA VAL A 62 -6.61 -11.16 17.86
C VAL A 62 -5.72 -9.93 17.92
N VAL A 63 -6.33 -8.75 18.01
CA VAL A 63 -5.58 -7.50 18.18
C VAL A 63 -5.26 -7.33 19.65
N THR A 64 -3.97 -7.38 20.01
CA THR A 64 -3.49 -7.28 21.40
C THR A 64 -2.84 -5.94 21.71
N TYR A 65 -2.37 -5.20 20.70
CA TYR A 65 -1.80 -3.87 20.86
C TYR A 65 -2.36 -2.86 19.85
N LEU A 66 -2.63 -1.65 20.34
CA LEU A 66 -2.87 -0.45 19.53
C LEU A 66 -1.69 0.50 19.74
N ILE A 67 -0.99 0.84 18.68
CA ILE A 67 0.29 1.57 18.75
C ILE A 67 0.16 2.86 17.95
N ASP A 68 0.19 4.01 18.62
CA ASP A 68 0.10 5.31 17.94
C ASP A 68 0.74 6.42 18.77
N VAL A 69 1.55 7.25 18.11
CA VAL A 69 2.24 8.37 18.75
C VAL A 69 1.27 9.47 19.22
N ASP A 70 0.04 9.50 18.69
CA ASP A 70 -1.02 10.38 19.15
C ASP A 70 -2.03 9.64 20.05
N LYS A 71 -2.04 9.97 21.34
CA LYS A 71 -2.96 9.39 22.33
C LYS A 71 -4.45 9.61 22.03
N ASN A 72 -4.79 10.65 21.27
CA ASN A 72 -6.19 10.95 20.93
C ASN A 72 -6.81 9.87 20.04
N THR A 73 -5.99 9.08 19.35
CA THR A 73 -6.47 8.01 18.47
C THR A 73 -7.02 6.81 19.26
N PHE A 74 -6.50 6.54 20.46
CA PHE A 74 -6.84 5.31 21.21
C PHE A 74 -8.31 5.20 21.59
N GLY A 75 -8.92 6.29 22.05
CA GLY A 75 -10.25 6.24 22.65
C GLY A 75 -11.34 5.72 21.71
N SER A 76 -11.32 6.11 20.43
CA SER A 76 -12.29 5.63 19.45
C SER A 76 -12.11 4.14 19.13
N HIS A 77 -10.87 3.68 19.03
CA HIS A 77 -10.56 2.29 18.74
C HIS A 77 -10.88 1.38 19.92
N ILE A 78 -10.53 1.75 21.16
CA ILE A 78 -10.88 0.98 22.36
C ILE A 78 -12.40 0.80 22.46
N ARG A 79 -13.18 1.86 22.24
CA ARG A 79 -14.66 1.75 22.20
C ARG A 79 -15.17 0.72 21.21
N SER A 80 -14.45 0.49 20.12
CA SER A 80 -14.81 -0.52 19.12
C SER A 80 -14.57 -1.96 19.60
N PHE A 81 -13.69 -2.17 20.59
CA PHE A 81 -13.46 -3.46 21.27
C PHE A 81 -14.39 -3.65 22.46
N GLU A 82 -14.71 -2.58 23.18
CA GLU A 82 -15.68 -2.61 24.28
C GLU A 82 -17.10 -2.95 23.78
N ALA A 83 -17.51 -2.43 22.63
CA ALA A 83 -18.89 -2.57 22.13
C ALA A 83 -19.43 -4.02 22.11
N PRO A 84 -18.72 -5.03 21.56
CA PRO A 84 -19.19 -6.42 21.65
C PRO A 84 -19.20 -6.95 23.09
N LEU A 85 -18.20 -6.62 23.92
CA LEU A 85 -18.12 -7.07 25.31
C LEU A 85 -19.25 -6.49 26.17
N ILE A 86 -19.58 -5.22 25.97
CA ILE A 86 -20.72 -4.56 26.61
C ILE A 86 -22.02 -5.28 26.24
N LYS A 87 -22.22 -5.64 24.97
CA LYS A 87 -23.41 -6.39 24.54
C LYS A 87 -23.50 -7.76 25.20
N GLU A 88 -22.38 -8.46 25.35
CA GLU A 88 -22.32 -9.73 26.08
C GLU A 88 -22.70 -9.56 27.55
N ILE A 89 -22.09 -8.59 28.24
CA ILE A 89 -22.37 -8.30 29.66
C ILE A 89 -23.85 -7.89 29.86
N MET A 90 -24.39 -7.03 29.00
CA MET A 90 -25.79 -6.63 29.07
C MET A 90 -26.72 -7.82 28.90
N LYS A 91 -26.43 -8.71 27.94
CA LYS A 91 -27.20 -9.94 27.72
C LYS A 91 -27.13 -10.86 28.94
N GLU A 92 -25.95 -11.08 29.50
CA GLU A 92 -25.73 -11.92 30.69
C GLU A 92 -26.48 -11.37 31.92
N LYS A 93 -26.55 -10.04 32.05
CA LYS A 93 -27.24 -9.36 33.16
C LYS A 93 -28.73 -9.10 32.89
N GLY A 94 -29.27 -9.51 31.74
CA GLY A 94 -30.67 -9.25 31.36
C GLY A 94 -30.99 -7.76 31.18
N MET A 95 -29.98 -6.92 30.92
CA MET A 95 -30.15 -5.47 30.72
C MET A 95 -30.62 -5.18 29.29
N LYS A 96 -31.63 -4.32 29.14
CA LYS A 96 -32.03 -3.77 27.84
C LYS A 96 -31.34 -2.44 27.60
N GLU A 97 -30.83 -2.23 26.40
CA GLU A 97 -30.23 -0.95 26.01
C GLU A 97 -31.30 0.14 25.93
N VAL A 98 -30.98 1.34 26.43
CA VAL A 98 -31.85 2.51 26.28
C VAL A 98 -32.02 2.82 24.80
N GLU A 99 -33.26 2.71 24.31
CA GLU A 99 -33.60 3.00 22.93
C GLU A 99 -33.72 4.51 22.71
N VAL A 100 -33.15 4.99 21.61
CA VAL A 100 -33.35 6.38 21.14
C VAL A 100 -34.14 6.27 19.83
N PRO A 101 -35.46 6.52 19.83
CA PRO A 101 -36.28 6.46 18.63
C PRO A 101 -35.74 7.39 17.54
N LYS A 102 -35.85 6.97 16.27
CA LYS A 102 -35.31 7.74 15.13
C LYS A 102 -36.01 9.10 14.95
N ASP A 103 -37.26 9.18 15.38
CA ASP A 103 -38.14 10.34 15.32
C ASP A 103 -38.05 11.25 16.56
N ALA A 104 -37.32 10.84 17.61
CA ALA A 104 -37.06 11.68 18.77
C ALA A 104 -36.33 12.97 18.37
N LYS A 105 -36.74 14.10 18.95
CA LYS A 105 -36.20 15.44 18.65
C LYS A 105 -35.99 16.28 19.91
N GLY A 106 -35.23 17.36 19.76
CA GLY A 106 -35.05 18.37 20.81
C GLY A 106 -34.49 17.78 22.11
N ASP A 107 -35.06 18.21 23.23
CA ASP A 107 -34.57 17.86 24.56
C ASP A 107 -34.87 16.41 24.96
N GLU A 108 -35.94 15.81 24.41
CA GLU A 108 -36.25 14.39 24.63
C GLU A 108 -35.14 13.49 24.06
N LYS A 109 -34.73 13.74 22.81
CA LYS A 109 -33.62 13.01 22.19
C LYS A 109 -32.34 13.16 23.00
N LYS A 110 -32.00 14.38 23.41
CA LYS A 110 -30.81 14.65 24.24
C LYS A 110 -30.86 13.89 25.56
N LYS A 111 -32.03 13.84 26.21
CA LYS A 111 -32.24 13.11 27.47
C LYS A 111 -32.02 11.61 27.28
N LEU A 112 -32.63 11.01 26.25
CA LEU A 112 -32.47 9.58 25.94
C LEU A 112 -31.02 9.23 25.54
N GLU A 113 -30.36 10.09 24.77
CA GLU A 113 -28.94 9.93 24.43
C GLU A 113 -28.05 10.02 25.67
N ALA A 114 -28.32 10.94 26.59
CA ALA A 114 -27.59 11.06 27.85
C ALA A 114 -27.83 9.86 28.78
N GLU A 115 -29.06 9.36 28.86
CA GLU A 115 -29.40 8.17 29.64
C GLU A 115 -28.73 6.92 29.07
N ARG A 116 -28.77 6.74 27.74
CA ARG A 116 -28.04 5.66 27.05
C ARG A 116 -26.54 5.78 27.28
N ALA A 117 -25.96 6.98 27.17
CA ALA A 117 -24.54 7.19 27.40
C ALA A 117 -24.15 6.80 28.84
N LYS A 118 -24.94 7.22 29.84
CA LYS A 118 -24.73 6.86 31.25
C LYS A 118 -24.85 5.35 31.47
N GLN A 119 -25.85 4.70 30.88
CA GLN A 119 -25.99 3.24 30.96
C GLN A 119 -24.76 2.53 30.38
N LEU A 120 -24.33 2.93 29.19
CA LEU A 120 -23.17 2.34 28.53
C LEU A 120 -21.88 2.59 29.33
N GLU A 121 -21.76 3.73 30.01
CA GLU A 121 -20.62 4.03 30.88
C GLU A 121 -20.59 3.12 32.13
N GLU A 122 -21.74 2.87 32.76
CA GLU A 122 -21.81 1.93 33.89
C GLU A 122 -21.47 0.49 33.46
N VAL A 123 -21.97 0.05 32.30
CA VAL A 123 -21.61 -1.29 31.79
C VAL A 123 -20.14 -1.36 31.37
N ARG A 124 -19.58 -0.27 30.82
CA ARG A 124 -18.16 -0.21 30.45
C ARG A 124 -17.23 -0.46 31.65
N LYS A 125 -17.58 0.00 32.85
CA LYS A 125 -16.81 -0.27 34.08
C LYS A 125 -16.71 -1.76 34.42
N LEU A 126 -17.58 -2.59 33.84
CA LEU A 126 -17.60 -4.04 34.03
C LEU A 126 -16.81 -4.80 32.96
N VAL A 127 -16.33 -4.11 31.91
CA VAL A 127 -15.49 -4.73 30.88
C VAL A 127 -14.14 -5.08 31.51
N ASP A 128 -13.78 -6.36 31.44
CA ASP A 128 -12.46 -6.85 31.84
C ASP A 128 -11.38 -6.18 30.97
N PRO A 129 -10.50 -5.33 31.54
CA PRO A 129 -9.44 -4.68 30.79
C PRO A 129 -8.48 -5.66 30.10
N ALA A 130 -8.33 -6.88 30.61
CA ALA A 130 -7.48 -7.90 30.00
C ALA A 130 -8.00 -8.40 28.64
N LYS A 131 -9.28 -8.13 28.31
CA LYS A 131 -9.88 -8.43 27.00
C LYS A 131 -9.72 -7.30 25.98
N LEU A 132 -9.14 -6.17 26.39
CA LEU A 132 -8.91 -5.02 25.52
C LEU A 132 -7.45 -4.99 25.06
N PRO A 133 -7.17 -4.47 23.85
CA PRO A 133 -5.80 -4.29 23.42
C PRO A 133 -5.09 -3.23 24.26
N THR A 134 -3.80 -3.45 24.51
CA THR A 134 -2.96 -2.49 25.22
C THR A 134 -2.60 -1.33 24.30
N CYS A 135 -2.79 -0.10 24.77
CA CYS A 135 -2.42 1.11 24.04
C CYS A 135 -1.02 1.58 24.42
N VAL A 136 -0.14 1.77 23.44
CA VAL A 136 1.21 2.32 23.66
C VAL A 136 1.56 3.34 22.58
N GLN A 137 2.29 4.40 22.91
CA GLN A 137 2.80 5.33 21.89
C GLN A 137 4.06 4.81 21.19
N ASP A 138 4.89 4.10 21.94
CA ASP A 138 6.17 3.59 21.47
C ASP A 138 6.04 2.12 21.11
N VAL A 139 6.24 1.80 19.83
CA VAL A 139 6.19 0.44 19.29
C VAL A 139 7.13 -0.51 20.04
N ARG A 140 8.27 -0.03 20.55
CA ARG A 140 9.27 -0.85 21.24
C ARG A 140 8.68 -1.57 22.46
N LYS A 141 7.75 -0.93 23.18
CA LYS A 141 7.04 -1.52 24.31
C LYS A 141 6.21 -2.74 23.91
N ALA A 142 5.58 -2.71 22.75
CA ALA A 142 4.83 -3.86 22.22
C ALA A 142 5.78 -4.97 21.75
N LEU A 143 6.94 -4.61 21.17
CA LEU A 143 7.93 -5.58 20.69
C LEU A 143 8.61 -6.38 21.81
N GLU A 144 8.66 -5.83 23.03
CA GLU A 144 9.15 -6.51 24.24
C GLU A 144 8.24 -7.69 24.66
N ASP A 145 6.96 -7.69 24.26
CA ASP A 145 6.02 -8.75 24.60
C ASP A 145 6.31 -10.03 23.79
N LYS A 146 6.70 -11.10 24.49
CA LYS A 146 6.97 -12.41 23.88
C LYS A 146 5.73 -13.07 23.28
N ASN A 147 4.53 -12.68 23.72
CA ASN A 147 3.26 -13.21 23.21
C ASN A 147 2.77 -12.47 21.97
N LEU A 148 3.36 -11.32 21.61
CA LEU A 148 3.08 -10.68 20.34
C LEU A 148 3.69 -11.51 19.19
N ASP A 149 2.88 -11.92 18.21
CA ASP A 149 3.34 -12.75 17.09
C ASP A 149 3.68 -11.90 15.85
N ALA A 150 2.87 -10.89 15.57
CA ALA A 150 3.01 -10.06 14.37
C ALA A 150 2.68 -8.60 14.60
N LEU A 151 3.27 -7.73 13.78
CA LEU A 151 2.98 -6.30 13.73
C LEU A 151 2.37 -5.93 12.38
N SER A 152 1.29 -5.16 12.40
CA SER A 152 0.71 -4.56 11.19
C SER A 152 0.90 -3.06 11.21
N ILE A 153 1.58 -2.53 10.19
CA ILE A 153 2.10 -1.15 10.17
C ILE A 153 1.35 -0.35 9.10
N ALA A 154 0.77 0.78 9.52
CA ALA A 154 0.10 1.79 8.69
C ALA A 154 0.50 3.22 9.12
N THR A 155 1.77 3.39 9.51
CA THR A 155 2.38 4.67 9.88
C THR A 155 2.72 5.52 8.64
N PRO A 156 3.32 6.71 8.79
CA PRO A 156 3.91 7.41 7.65
C PRO A 156 5.06 6.63 6.98
N ASN A 157 5.34 6.91 5.70
CA ASN A 157 6.33 6.16 4.89
C ASN A 157 7.71 6.09 5.55
N HIS A 158 8.18 7.21 6.11
CA HIS A 158 9.49 7.29 6.76
C HIS A 158 9.67 6.33 7.93
N TRP A 159 8.61 5.75 8.48
CA TRP A 159 8.66 4.79 9.57
C TRP A 159 8.62 3.31 9.12
N HIS A 160 8.11 3.03 7.93
CA HIS A 160 7.75 1.67 7.51
C HIS A 160 8.90 0.69 7.66
N SER A 161 10.05 0.96 7.05
CA SER A 161 11.16 0.00 7.06
C SER A 161 11.82 -0.13 8.43
N LEU A 162 12.11 0.98 9.13
CA LEU A 162 12.76 0.91 10.44
C LEU A 162 11.89 0.16 11.46
N MET A 163 10.59 0.45 11.51
CA MET A 163 9.66 -0.23 12.41
C MET A 163 9.53 -1.72 12.07
N SER A 164 9.52 -2.05 10.78
CA SER A 164 9.51 -3.44 10.32
C SER A 164 10.80 -4.17 10.70
N ILE A 165 11.96 -3.52 10.55
CA ILE A 165 13.28 -4.08 10.93
C ILE A 165 13.31 -4.38 12.42
N TRP A 166 12.89 -3.44 13.28
CA TRP A 166 12.79 -3.68 14.72
C TRP A 166 11.85 -4.83 15.05
N ALA A 167 10.71 -4.92 14.37
CA ALA A 167 9.76 -6.01 14.59
C ALA A 167 10.35 -7.38 14.22
N VAL A 168 11.00 -7.51 13.06
CA VAL A 168 11.61 -8.79 12.65
C VAL A 168 12.81 -9.17 13.52
N GLN A 169 13.60 -8.20 13.98
CA GLN A 169 14.68 -8.40 14.95
C GLN A 169 14.14 -8.91 16.29
N ALA A 170 12.96 -8.43 16.71
CA ALA A 170 12.23 -8.91 17.88
C ALA A 170 11.47 -10.24 17.65
N GLY A 171 11.68 -10.91 16.51
CA GLY A 171 11.09 -12.20 16.18
C GLY A 171 9.65 -12.14 15.66
N LYS A 172 9.13 -10.95 15.35
CA LYS A 172 7.73 -10.73 14.92
C LYS A 172 7.61 -10.82 13.40
N ASP A 173 6.49 -11.36 12.92
CA ASP A 173 6.12 -11.22 11.51
C ASP A 173 5.55 -9.83 11.23
N VAL A 174 5.55 -9.38 9.97
CA VAL A 174 5.17 -8.01 9.62
C VAL A 174 4.23 -7.95 8.42
N TYR A 175 3.12 -7.24 8.58
CA TYR A 175 2.38 -6.67 7.45
C TYR A 175 2.67 -5.17 7.43
N VAL A 176 3.16 -4.63 6.33
CA VAL A 176 3.51 -3.20 6.22
C VAL A 176 2.83 -2.58 5.00
N GLU A 177 2.12 -1.47 5.24
CA GLU A 177 1.44 -0.72 4.17
C GLU A 177 2.40 -0.18 3.12
N LYS A 178 1.81 0.17 1.98
CA LYS A 178 2.57 0.77 0.88
C LYS A 178 2.84 2.27 1.12
N PRO A 179 3.95 2.80 0.60
CA PRO A 179 5.09 2.08 0.02
C PRO A 179 5.93 1.39 1.10
N LEU A 180 6.64 0.30 0.77
CA LEU A 180 7.42 -0.49 1.75
C LEU A 180 8.48 0.34 2.50
N SER A 181 9.07 1.31 1.82
CA SER A 181 10.22 2.08 2.30
C SER A 181 10.16 3.53 1.84
N HIS A 182 10.94 4.37 2.53
CA HIS A 182 11.08 5.78 2.17
C HIS A 182 12.19 6.02 1.14
N ASN A 183 13.18 5.14 1.08
CA ASN A 183 14.24 5.14 0.08
C ASN A 183 14.67 3.68 -0.27
N VAL A 184 15.61 3.55 -1.21
CA VAL A 184 16.09 2.25 -1.71
C VAL A 184 16.85 1.47 -0.64
N PHE A 185 17.76 2.13 0.08
CA PHE A 185 18.56 1.49 1.12
C PHE A 185 17.69 0.84 2.20
N GLU A 186 16.69 1.57 2.70
CA GLU A 186 15.78 1.10 3.74
C GLU A 186 15.00 -0.16 3.34
N GLY A 187 14.48 -0.19 2.12
CA GLY A 187 13.73 -1.33 1.59
C GLY A 187 14.62 -2.57 1.45
N ARG A 188 15.85 -2.39 0.96
CA ARG A 188 16.85 -3.46 0.85
C ARG A 188 17.19 -4.05 2.22
N LYS A 189 17.42 -3.19 3.22
CA LYS A 189 17.69 -3.63 4.60
C LYS A 189 16.53 -4.39 5.21
N LEU A 190 15.29 -4.02 4.92
CA LEU A 190 14.13 -4.79 5.37
C LEU A 190 14.04 -6.17 4.69
N VAL A 191 14.34 -6.28 3.39
CA VAL A 191 14.41 -7.59 2.71
C VAL A 191 15.47 -8.48 3.35
N GLU A 192 16.68 -7.95 3.56
CA GLU A 192 17.78 -8.67 4.21
C GLU A 192 17.39 -9.14 5.62
N ALA A 193 16.78 -8.26 6.42
CA ALA A 193 16.34 -8.58 7.77
C ALA A 193 15.26 -9.67 7.78
N ALA A 194 14.26 -9.57 6.91
CA ALA A 194 13.20 -10.58 6.79
C ALA A 194 13.78 -11.98 6.51
N ARG A 195 14.81 -12.06 5.64
CA ARG A 195 15.48 -13.32 5.31
C ARG A 195 16.38 -13.82 6.44
N LYS A 196 17.20 -12.95 7.03
CA LYS A 196 18.10 -13.30 8.14
C LYS A 196 17.34 -13.85 9.34
N TYR A 197 16.28 -13.15 9.76
CA TYR A 197 15.46 -13.52 10.91
C TYR A 197 14.35 -14.52 10.57
N LYS A 198 14.26 -14.97 9.31
CA LYS A 198 13.28 -15.96 8.81
C LYS A 198 11.85 -15.57 9.21
N ARG A 199 11.48 -14.31 8.98
CA ARG A 199 10.17 -13.75 9.31
C ARG A 199 9.32 -13.57 8.06
N ILE A 200 8.01 -13.68 8.23
CA ILE A 200 7.04 -13.43 7.17
C ILE A 200 6.81 -11.93 7.10
N VAL A 201 7.18 -11.31 5.98
CA VAL A 201 7.00 -9.87 5.76
C VAL A 201 6.23 -9.64 4.47
N GLN A 202 5.01 -9.11 4.60
CA GLN A 202 4.14 -8.79 3.48
C GLN A 202 4.01 -7.28 3.28
N HIS A 203 4.18 -6.84 2.03
CA HIS A 203 3.90 -5.48 1.59
C HIS A 203 2.41 -5.28 1.26
N GLY A 204 1.89 -4.07 1.48
CA GLY A 204 0.50 -3.67 1.22
C GLY A 204 0.05 -3.61 -0.24
N SER A 205 0.75 -4.27 -1.17
CA SER A 205 0.37 -4.40 -2.60
C SER A 205 -0.85 -5.32 -2.81
N GLN A 206 -2.01 -4.89 -2.31
CA GLN A 206 -3.25 -5.68 -2.29
C GLN A 206 -3.69 -6.19 -3.67
N SER A 207 -3.42 -5.44 -4.75
CA SER A 207 -3.77 -5.84 -6.12
C SER A 207 -3.15 -7.18 -6.54
N ARG A 208 -2.06 -7.61 -5.91
CA ARG A 208 -1.46 -8.93 -6.14
C ARG A 208 -2.35 -10.09 -5.69
N GLY A 209 -3.31 -9.84 -4.80
CA GLY A 209 -4.36 -10.82 -4.43
C GLY A 209 -5.49 -10.94 -5.46
N SER A 210 -5.51 -10.11 -6.51
CA SER A 210 -6.56 -10.16 -7.54
C SER A 210 -6.23 -11.14 -8.67
N ALA A 211 -7.09 -12.13 -8.87
CA ALA A 211 -6.96 -13.08 -9.98
C ALA A 211 -7.00 -12.42 -11.36
N GLY A 212 -7.75 -11.31 -11.51
CA GLY A 212 -7.81 -10.56 -12.78
C GLY A 212 -6.47 -9.89 -13.11
N TRP A 213 -5.85 -9.25 -12.12
CA TRP A 213 -4.52 -8.65 -12.29
C TRP A 213 -3.42 -9.69 -12.49
N ALA A 214 -3.50 -10.82 -11.78
CA ALA A 214 -2.55 -11.91 -11.96
C ALA A 214 -2.61 -12.48 -13.39
N LYS A 215 -3.81 -12.66 -13.96
CA LYS A 215 -3.97 -13.12 -15.34
C LYS A 215 -3.46 -12.08 -16.34
N ALA A 216 -3.82 -10.82 -16.17
CA ALA A 216 -3.42 -9.75 -17.08
C ALA A 216 -1.88 -9.57 -17.11
N THR A 217 -1.24 -9.54 -15.94
CA THR A 217 0.23 -9.44 -15.83
C THR A 217 0.91 -10.70 -16.37
N ALA A 218 0.42 -11.91 -16.06
CA ALA A 218 0.98 -13.15 -16.60
C ALA A 218 0.87 -13.22 -18.14
N LEU A 219 -0.25 -12.78 -18.72
CA LEU A 219 -0.40 -12.74 -20.18
C LEU A 219 0.58 -11.77 -20.82
N ALA A 220 0.73 -10.57 -20.27
CA ALA A 220 1.69 -9.57 -20.73
C ALA A 220 3.13 -10.11 -20.72
N ARG A 221 3.53 -10.80 -19.64
CA ARG A 221 4.86 -11.43 -19.53
C ARG A 221 5.08 -12.59 -20.47
N SER A 222 4.03 -13.36 -20.76
CA SER A 222 4.16 -14.65 -21.45
C SER A 222 4.49 -14.54 -22.95
N GLY A 223 4.30 -13.37 -23.55
CA GLY A 223 4.44 -13.19 -25.01
C GLY A 223 3.33 -13.83 -25.84
N LYS A 224 2.33 -14.50 -25.23
CA LYS A 224 1.22 -15.16 -25.96
C LYS A 224 0.41 -14.22 -26.85
N LEU A 225 0.35 -12.94 -26.50
CA LEU A 225 -0.32 -11.87 -27.25
C LEU A 225 0.71 -10.96 -27.94
N GLY A 226 1.87 -11.52 -28.31
CA GLY A 226 3.01 -10.77 -28.83
C GLY A 226 3.89 -10.18 -27.72
N LYS A 227 5.06 -9.69 -28.10
CA LYS A 227 6.02 -9.08 -27.17
C LYS A 227 5.37 -7.88 -26.47
N LEU A 228 5.56 -7.77 -25.16
CA LEU A 228 5.21 -6.56 -24.42
C LEU A 228 6.08 -5.40 -24.93
N LEU A 229 5.47 -4.25 -25.23
CA LEU A 229 6.18 -3.05 -25.66
C LEU A 229 6.15 -1.99 -24.56
N ILE A 230 4.97 -1.75 -24.00
CA ILE A 230 4.75 -0.72 -22.97
C ILE A 230 3.93 -1.30 -21.83
N SER A 231 4.44 -1.15 -20.61
CA SER A 231 3.70 -1.38 -19.37
C SER A 231 3.31 -0.02 -18.78
N TYR A 232 2.04 0.34 -18.90
CA TYR A 232 1.57 1.68 -18.54
C TYR A 232 0.75 1.65 -17.25
N GLY A 233 1.09 2.52 -16.30
CA GLY A 233 0.31 2.78 -15.11
C GLY A 233 -0.01 4.26 -14.97
N TRP A 234 -1.19 4.60 -14.47
CA TRP A 234 -1.53 5.99 -14.18
C TRP A 234 -2.38 6.13 -12.94
N ALA A 235 -2.12 7.19 -12.18
CA ALA A 235 -2.94 7.62 -11.05
C ALA A 235 -3.37 9.08 -11.21
N SER A 236 -4.63 9.24 -11.57
CA SER A 236 -5.29 10.53 -11.68
C SER A 236 -6.30 10.64 -10.55
N LYS A 237 -5.96 11.32 -9.44
CA LYS A 237 -6.84 11.42 -8.25
C LYS A 237 -6.88 12.84 -7.70
N PRO A 238 -8.07 13.44 -7.51
CA PRO A 238 -8.19 14.79 -6.97
C PRO A 238 -7.52 14.91 -5.60
N ARG A 239 -6.62 15.89 -5.46
CA ARG A 239 -6.11 16.41 -4.18
C ARG A 239 -6.43 17.90 -4.09
N GLY A 240 -6.26 18.46 -2.90
CA GLY A 240 -6.40 19.90 -2.65
C GLY A 240 -5.07 20.52 -2.25
N ALA A 241 -4.96 21.84 -2.43
CA ALA A 241 -3.87 22.63 -1.88
C ALA A 241 -3.76 22.43 -0.36
N VAL A 242 -2.54 22.39 0.15
CA VAL A 242 -2.29 22.26 1.59
C VAL A 242 -2.18 23.63 2.22
N LYS A 243 -2.95 23.87 3.29
CA LYS A 243 -2.83 25.13 4.04
C LYS A 243 -1.47 25.19 4.77
N LYS A 244 -0.71 26.25 4.52
CA LYS A 244 0.48 26.59 5.30
C LYS A 244 0.08 27.10 6.69
N VAL A 245 0.75 26.57 7.71
CA VAL A 245 0.64 26.96 9.11
C VAL A 245 2.07 27.07 9.63
N ASP A 246 2.41 28.21 10.23
CA ASP A 246 3.73 28.44 10.81
C ASP A 246 4.00 27.50 11.99
N PRO A 247 5.28 27.31 12.38
CA PRO A 247 5.63 26.48 13.52
C PRO A 247 4.87 26.85 14.80
N GLU A 248 4.47 25.84 15.56
CA GLU A 248 3.65 25.98 16.75
C GLU A 248 4.04 24.96 17.84
N PRO A 249 3.58 25.12 19.10
CA PRO A 249 3.85 24.14 20.14
C PRO A 249 3.28 22.76 19.80
N VAL A 250 4.03 21.71 20.13
CA VAL A 250 3.59 20.31 19.99
C VAL A 250 2.36 20.07 20.89
N PRO A 251 1.26 19.49 20.38
CA PRO A 251 0.12 19.09 21.20
C PRO A 251 0.54 18.07 22.29
N PRO A 252 0.05 18.19 23.54
CA PRO A 252 0.51 17.36 24.66
C PRO A 252 0.21 15.86 24.51
N ASN A 253 -0.73 15.50 23.64
CA ASN A 253 -1.10 14.13 23.30
C ASN A 253 -0.19 13.48 22.25
N LEU A 254 0.60 14.26 21.51
CA LEU A 254 1.46 13.81 20.42
C LEU A 254 2.90 13.68 20.89
N ASP A 255 3.44 12.47 20.88
CA ASP A 255 4.89 12.28 20.99
C ASP A 255 5.54 12.63 19.65
N TYR A 256 5.94 13.89 19.50
CA TYR A 256 6.48 14.39 18.23
C TYR A 256 7.88 13.86 17.92
N ASN A 257 8.67 13.53 18.94
CA ASN A 257 9.96 12.87 18.76
C ASN A 257 9.77 11.48 18.16
N LEU A 258 8.79 10.70 18.63
CA LEU A 258 8.42 9.44 17.98
C LEU A 258 7.75 9.68 16.63
N TRP A 259 6.96 10.73 16.45
CA TRP A 259 6.35 11.01 15.14
C TRP A 259 7.42 11.26 14.07
N LEU A 260 8.43 12.10 14.34
CA LEU A 260 9.56 12.36 13.45
C LEU A 260 10.37 11.09 13.18
N GLY A 261 10.66 10.31 14.23
CA GLY A 261 11.40 9.07 14.11
C GLY A 261 12.73 9.25 13.35
N PRO A 262 12.95 8.51 12.24
CA PRO A 262 14.19 8.60 11.45
C PRO A 262 14.30 9.85 10.57
N ALA A 263 13.23 10.63 10.41
CA ALA A 263 13.30 11.87 9.64
C ALA A 263 14.13 12.96 10.37
N PRO A 264 14.66 13.96 9.63
CA PRO A 264 15.37 15.08 10.22
C PRO A 264 14.54 15.83 11.28
N GLU A 265 15.23 16.43 12.25
CA GLU A 265 14.58 17.29 13.25
C GLU A 265 13.99 18.53 12.57
N ARG A 266 12.73 18.85 12.88
CA ARG A 266 12.00 20.00 12.32
C ARG A 266 11.03 20.55 13.36
N PRO A 267 10.78 21.87 13.43
CA PRO A 267 9.72 22.41 14.28
C PRO A 267 8.35 21.83 13.91
N PHE A 268 7.53 21.54 14.91
CA PHE A 268 6.17 21.07 14.69
C PHE A 268 5.33 22.13 13.97
N SER A 269 4.56 21.68 12.98
CA SER A 269 3.47 22.43 12.37
C SER A 269 2.36 21.45 12.02
N ARG A 270 1.11 21.81 12.32
CA ARG A 270 -0.05 21.02 11.90
C ARG A 270 -0.21 20.93 10.37
N THR A 271 0.60 21.64 9.58
CA THR A 271 0.60 21.56 8.12
C THR A 271 0.82 20.14 7.62
N PHE A 272 1.75 19.36 8.19
CA PHE A 272 2.10 18.01 7.71
C PHE A 272 1.44 16.87 8.51
N VAL A 273 0.99 17.13 9.74
CA VAL A 273 0.36 16.13 10.63
C VAL A 273 -1.17 16.16 10.45
N HIS A 274 -1.90 15.05 10.23
CA HIS A 274 -1.45 13.65 10.12
C HIS A 274 -1.50 13.09 8.69
N TYR A 275 -1.96 13.82 7.67
CA TYR A 275 -2.07 13.27 6.30
C TYR A 275 -1.14 13.95 5.28
N ASN A 276 -0.86 15.24 5.43
CA ASN A 276 -0.15 15.99 4.39
C ASN A 276 1.36 15.65 4.30
N TRP A 277 1.91 14.92 5.26
CA TRP A 277 3.29 14.40 5.24
C TRP A 277 3.66 13.67 3.94
N HIS A 278 2.68 13.13 3.18
CA HIS A 278 2.94 12.48 1.89
C HIS A 278 3.67 13.40 0.90
N TRP A 279 3.49 14.72 1.04
CA TRP A 279 3.94 15.74 0.08
C TRP A 279 5.23 16.46 0.48
N PHE A 280 5.91 15.98 1.53
CA PHE A 280 7.16 16.52 2.04
C PHE A 280 8.22 15.42 1.97
N TRP A 281 9.39 15.74 1.41
CA TRP A 281 10.45 14.77 1.10
C TRP A 281 11.06 14.11 2.34
N ASP A 282 10.92 14.71 3.52
CA ASP A 282 11.41 14.15 4.78
C ASP A 282 10.58 12.95 5.25
N PHE A 283 9.29 12.91 4.87
CA PHE A 283 8.31 12.01 5.46
C PHE A 283 7.64 11.07 4.45
N GLY A 284 7.47 11.53 3.21
CA GLY A 284 6.69 10.87 2.17
C GLY A 284 7.37 10.90 0.81
N ASN A 285 6.69 10.34 -0.20
CA ASN A 285 7.27 10.12 -1.53
C ASN A 285 6.39 10.69 -2.66
N GLY A 286 5.52 11.66 -2.36
CA GLY A 286 4.61 12.26 -3.33
C GLY A 286 3.52 11.31 -3.81
N GLU A 287 2.77 11.71 -4.84
CA GLU A 287 1.68 10.88 -5.38
C GLU A 287 2.20 9.58 -6.01
N ILE A 288 3.42 9.60 -6.57
CA ILE A 288 4.08 8.41 -7.13
C ILE A 288 4.33 7.31 -6.07
N GLY A 289 4.61 7.68 -4.81
CA GLY A 289 4.72 6.71 -3.72
C GLY A 289 3.43 6.51 -2.91
N ASN A 290 2.52 7.48 -2.91
CA ASN A 290 1.25 7.36 -2.19
C ASN A 290 0.26 6.44 -2.90
N GLN A 291 -0.22 6.83 -4.08
CA GLN A 291 -1.11 5.99 -4.89
C GLN A 291 -0.31 5.20 -5.92
N GLY A 292 0.70 5.83 -6.52
CA GLY A 292 1.41 5.31 -7.68
C GLY A 292 2.09 3.99 -7.48
N VAL A 293 2.56 3.67 -6.28
CA VAL A 293 3.23 2.41 -5.97
C VAL A 293 2.34 1.19 -6.27
N HIS A 294 1.01 1.28 -6.15
CA HIS A 294 0.12 0.19 -6.56
C HIS A 294 0.16 -0.06 -8.08
N GLN A 295 0.12 1.01 -8.86
CA GLN A 295 0.15 0.96 -10.33
C GLN A 295 1.56 0.60 -10.81
N MET A 296 2.59 1.12 -10.15
CA MET A 296 3.99 0.80 -10.40
C MET A 296 4.27 -0.69 -10.17
N ASP A 297 3.72 -1.26 -9.09
CA ASP A 297 3.86 -2.67 -8.78
C ASP A 297 3.20 -3.57 -9.84
N LEU A 298 1.98 -3.24 -10.28
CA LEU A 298 1.31 -3.95 -11.38
C LEU A 298 2.08 -3.82 -12.70
N ALA A 299 2.56 -2.61 -13.01
CA ALA A 299 3.33 -2.34 -14.22
C ALA A 299 4.65 -3.11 -14.24
N ARG A 300 5.37 -3.15 -13.12
CA ARG A 300 6.58 -3.96 -12.95
C ARG A 300 6.27 -5.45 -13.01
N TRP A 301 5.17 -5.89 -12.39
CA TRP A 301 4.79 -7.30 -12.38
C TRP A 301 4.48 -7.83 -13.78
N ALA A 302 4.05 -6.98 -14.71
CA ALA A 302 3.83 -7.33 -16.12
C ALA A 302 5.11 -7.45 -16.97
N LEU A 303 6.28 -6.99 -16.49
CA LEU A 303 7.52 -7.05 -17.25
C LEU A 303 8.09 -8.49 -17.30
N PRO A 304 8.60 -8.95 -18.45
CA PRO A 304 9.26 -10.26 -18.55
C PRO A 304 10.63 -10.26 -17.86
N ASP A 305 11.14 -11.44 -17.53
CA ASP A 305 12.37 -11.60 -16.73
C ASP A 305 13.60 -11.01 -17.43
N GLU A 306 13.66 -11.10 -18.75
CA GLU A 306 14.69 -10.46 -19.58
C GLU A 306 14.70 -8.92 -19.49
N ALA A 307 13.55 -8.28 -19.25
CA ALA A 307 13.48 -6.86 -18.98
C ALA A 307 14.01 -6.58 -17.57
N LEU A 308 13.56 -7.37 -16.59
CA LEU A 308 13.95 -7.22 -15.18
C LEU A 308 15.44 -7.50 -14.92
N ALA A 309 16.15 -8.12 -15.87
CA ALA A 309 17.60 -8.33 -15.81
C ALA A 309 18.45 -7.16 -16.37
N LYS A 310 17.83 -6.18 -17.06
CA LYS A 310 18.56 -5.08 -17.73
C LYS A 310 18.71 -3.85 -16.82
N PRO A 311 19.73 -3.00 -16.99
CA PRO A 311 19.74 -1.68 -16.38
C PRO A 311 18.51 -0.85 -16.81
N ILE A 312 18.08 0.06 -15.94
CA ILE A 312 16.95 0.95 -16.19
C ILE A 312 17.45 2.34 -16.55
N LYS A 313 17.07 2.87 -17.71
CA LYS A 313 17.19 4.31 -17.97
C LYS A 313 15.94 5.03 -17.50
N VAL A 314 16.10 6.02 -16.64
CA VAL A 314 14.99 6.75 -16.03
C VAL A 314 15.00 8.18 -16.53
N LEU A 315 13.88 8.61 -17.11
CA LEU A 315 13.62 9.98 -17.52
C LEU A 315 12.31 10.43 -16.90
N THR A 316 12.31 11.62 -16.30
CA THR A 316 11.12 12.13 -15.60
C THR A 316 10.90 13.60 -15.90
N MET A 317 9.63 14.00 -15.86
CA MET A 317 9.19 15.37 -15.98
C MET A 317 8.00 15.61 -15.08
N GLY A 318 7.97 16.72 -14.35
CA GLY A 318 6.82 17.04 -13.51
C GLY A 318 6.84 18.46 -12.98
N GLY A 319 5.84 18.81 -12.19
CA GLY A 319 5.81 20.09 -11.51
C GLY A 319 4.64 20.18 -10.53
N ARG A 320 4.60 21.30 -9.82
CA ARG A 320 3.55 21.63 -8.87
C ARG A 320 2.80 22.86 -9.37
N PHE A 321 1.60 22.65 -9.91
CA PHE A 321 0.85 23.70 -10.61
C PHE A 321 -0.46 24.04 -9.90
N GLY A 322 -0.91 25.29 -10.07
CA GLY A 322 -2.21 25.77 -9.59
C GLY A 322 -2.30 26.05 -8.09
N TRP A 323 -1.26 25.75 -7.31
CA TRP A 323 -1.25 25.93 -5.85
C TRP A 323 0.02 26.66 -5.43
N ASP A 324 -0.15 27.74 -4.66
CA ASP A 324 0.90 28.34 -3.84
C ASP A 324 0.78 27.73 -2.43
N ASP A 325 1.43 26.58 -2.25
CA ASP A 325 1.32 25.80 -1.03
C ASP A 325 2.69 25.23 -0.59
N PRO A 326 2.84 24.74 0.65
CA PRO A 326 4.14 24.41 1.20
C PRO A 326 4.68 23.05 0.76
N CYS A 327 3.98 22.33 -0.12
CA CYS A 327 4.35 20.97 -0.48
C CYS A 327 5.46 20.91 -1.51
N GLU A 328 6.30 19.88 -1.41
CA GLU A 328 7.58 19.81 -2.13
C GLU A 328 7.54 18.83 -3.31
N THR A 329 6.55 17.95 -3.35
CA THR A 329 6.41 16.90 -4.37
C THR A 329 5.57 17.37 -5.57
N PRO A 330 5.86 16.89 -6.79
CA PRO A 330 5.07 17.25 -7.97
C PRO A 330 3.63 16.76 -7.85
N ASN A 331 2.73 17.51 -8.48
CA ASN A 331 1.29 17.30 -8.49
C ASN A 331 0.79 16.90 -9.90
N ALA A 332 1.64 17.10 -10.92
CA ALA A 332 1.63 16.46 -12.22
C ALA A 332 3.04 15.90 -12.49
N HIS A 333 3.16 14.59 -12.73
CA HIS A 333 4.45 13.88 -12.77
C HIS A 333 4.39 12.71 -13.75
N LEU A 334 5.30 12.66 -14.71
CA LEU A 334 5.42 11.59 -15.70
C LEU A 334 6.84 11.03 -15.66
N THR A 335 6.96 9.71 -15.52
CA THR A 335 8.25 9.02 -15.50
C THR A 335 8.25 7.86 -16.49
N VAL A 336 9.33 7.75 -17.27
CA VAL A 336 9.62 6.66 -18.18
C VAL A 336 10.80 5.87 -17.64
N PHE A 337 10.64 4.56 -17.58
CA PHE A 337 11.65 3.58 -17.23
C PHE A 337 11.90 2.71 -18.47
N ASP A 338 13.02 2.92 -19.12
CA ASP A 338 13.42 2.26 -20.34
C ASP A 338 14.36 1.09 -20.01
N TYR A 339 13.91 -0.12 -20.38
CA TYR A 339 14.64 -1.39 -20.28
C TYR A 339 15.15 -1.84 -21.67
N GLY A 340 15.33 -0.89 -22.60
CA GLY A 340 15.71 -1.09 -23.99
C GLY A 340 14.52 -1.49 -24.85
N ASP A 341 14.21 -2.79 -24.84
CA ASP A 341 13.12 -3.37 -25.64
C ASP A 341 11.72 -3.12 -25.07
N TYR A 342 11.66 -2.67 -23.81
CA TYR A 342 10.47 -2.56 -23.01
C TYR A 342 10.47 -1.19 -22.33
N GLN A 343 9.32 -0.53 -22.30
CA GLN A 343 9.14 0.69 -21.51
C GLN A 343 8.10 0.46 -20.43
N LEU A 344 8.40 0.89 -19.20
CA LEU A 344 7.41 1.14 -18.18
C LEU A 344 7.17 2.64 -18.12
N ILE A 345 5.91 3.07 -18.20
CA ILE A 345 5.54 4.48 -18.12
C ILE A 345 4.60 4.65 -16.93
N TYR A 346 4.86 5.66 -16.11
CA TYR A 346 3.99 6.00 -15.00
C TYR A 346 3.62 7.49 -15.01
N GLU A 347 2.32 7.77 -14.96
CA GLU A 347 1.76 9.12 -14.90
C GLU A 347 1.00 9.34 -13.57
N ALA A 348 1.31 10.40 -12.84
CA ALA A 348 0.52 10.89 -11.72
C ALA A 348 0.01 12.30 -11.99
N CYS A 349 -1.28 12.53 -11.83
CA CYS A 349 -1.86 13.86 -11.91
C CYS A 349 -2.98 14.02 -10.88
N ASN A 350 -2.72 14.82 -9.84
CA ASN A 350 -3.70 15.07 -8.80
C ASN A 350 -4.50 16.37 -8.99
N LEU A 351 -4.15 17.14 -10.02
CA LEU A 351 -4.93 18.23 -10.59
C LEU A 351 -6.05 17.65 -11.46
N THR A 352 -6.94 16.86 -10.86
CA THR A 352 -8.11 16.28 -11.52
C THR A 352 -9.35 16.51 -10.69
N GLY A 353 -10.52 16.39 -11.31
CA GLY A 353 -11.81 16.67 -10.69
C GLY A 353 -12.75 15.48 -10.77
N ASN A 354 -13.75 15.47 -9.90
CA ASN A 354 -14.86 14.51 -9.93
C ASN A 354 -15.84 14.77 -11.10
N GLY A 355 -15.42 15.52 -12.11
CA GLY A 355 -16.29 16.12 -13.11
C GLY A 355 -17.23 17.17 -12.52
N ASP A 356 -17.84 17.95 -13.39
CA ASP A 356 -18.98 18.82 -13.09
C ASP A 356 -19.90 18.79 -14.31
N GLU A 357 -20.88 17.89 -14.29
CA GLU A 357 -21.83 17.71 -15.40
C GLU A 357 -22.58 19.01 -15.73
N LYS A 358 -22.81 19.89 -14.74
CA LYS A 358 -23.46 21.19 -14.95
C LYS A 358 -22.58 22.18 -15.71
N LYS A 359 -21.26 21.98 -15.71
CA LYS A 359 -20.28 22.78 -16.44
C LYS A 359 -19.71 22.04 -17.67
N GLY A 360 -20.24 20.87 -18.01
CA GLY A 360 -19.72 20.02 -19.09
C GLY A 360 -18.31 19.47 -18.82
N ILE A 361 -17.86 19.45 -17.57
CA ILE A 361 -16.51 18.99 -17.20
C ILE A 361 -16.54 17.48 -16.96
N PRO A 362 -15.80 16.66 -17.73
CA PRO A 362 -15.81 15.21 -17.56
C PRO A 362 -15.16 14.79 -16.24
N ARG A 363 -15.55 13.62 -15.74
CA ARG A 363 -14.82 12.92 -14.67
C ARG A 363 -13.44 12.53 -15.17
N THR A 364 -12.40 13.02 -14.50
CA THR A 364 -11.00 12.76 -14.88
C THR A 364 -10.21 11.97 -13.84
N ALA A 365 -10.84 11.61 -12.72
CA ALA A 365 -10.26 10.74 -11.71
C ALA A 365 -10.26 9.27 -12.19
N VAL A 366 -9.08 8.74 -12.51
CA VAL A 366 -8.89 7.38 -13.03
C VAL A 366 -7.58 6.83 -12.50
N VAL A 367 -7.61 5.62 -11.95
CA VAL A 367 -6.41 4.90 -11.54
C VAL A 367 -6.48 3.51 -12.14
N ASP A 368 -5.52 3.19 -13.01
CA ASP A 368 -5.51 1.90 -13.70
C ASP A 368 -4.14 1.58 -14.31
N ASN A 369 -4.04 0.42 -14.94
CA ASN A 369 -2.92 -0.04 -15.74
C ASN A 369 -3.37 -0.63 -17.07
N ALA A 370 -2.52 -0.54 -18.09
CA ALA A 370 -2.68 -1.19 -19.37
C ALA A 370 -1.33 -1.73 -19.86
N PHE A 371 -1.35 -2.88 -20.54
CA PHE A 371 -0.14 -3.51 -21.08
C PHE A 371 -0.26 -3.61 -22.60
N VAL A 372 0.55 -2.84 -23.31
CA VAL A 372 0.55 -2.76 -24.77
C VAL A 372 1.54 -3.75 -25.33
N THR A 373 1.03 -4.68 -26.13
CA THR A 373 1.79 -5.74 -26.80
C THR A 373 1.82 -5.49 -28.32
N GLU A 374 2.58 -6.31 -29.05
CA GLU A 374 2.58 -6.28 -30.51
C GLU A 374 1.20 -6.56 -31.13
N GLN A 375 0.32 -7.31 -30.45
CA GLN A 375 -1.00 -7.69 -31.00
C GLN A 375 -2.14 -6.82 -30.48
N GLY A 376 -1.96 -6.11 -29.36
CA GLY A 376 -3.03 -5.28 -28.78
C GLY A 376 -2.77 -4.87 -27.33
N GLU A 377 -3.81 -4.39 -26.65
CA GLU A 377 -3.75 -3.93 -25.27
C GLU A 377 -4.42 -4.91 -24.31
N ILE A 378 -3.76 -5.21 -23.19
CA ILE A 378 -4.27 -6.06 -22.11
C ILE A 378 -4.68 -5.19 -20.92
N THR A 379 -5.88 -5.42 -20.41
CA THR A 379 -6.39 -4.88 -19.14
C THR A 379 -7.01 -6.04 -18.31
N PRO A 380 -7.26 -5.88 -17.01
CA PRO A 380 -7.98 -6.91 -16.24
C PRO A 380 -9.35 -7.26 -16.80
N GLY A 381 -9.97 -6.31 -17.51
CA GLY A 381 -11.29 -6.50 -18.09
C GLY A 381 -11.29 -7.20 -19.44
N GLY A 382 -10.14 -7.49 -20.06
CA GLY A 382 -10.06 -8.09 -21.39
C GLY A 382 -8.86 -7.63 -22.23
N PHE A 383 -8.70 -8.26 -23.38
CA PHE A 383 -7.71 -7.94 -24.41
C PHE A 383 -8.39 -7.18 -25.55
N THR A 384 -7.73 -6.15 -26.09
CA THR A 384 -8.21 -5.38 -27.24
C THR A 384 -7.19 -5.53 -28.37
N PRO A 385 -7.43 -6.35 -29.39
CA PRO A 385 -6.54 -6.48 -30.54
C PRO A 385 -6.37 -5.15 -31.28
N LYS A 386 -5.24 -4.95 -31.96
CA LYS A 386 -5.02 -3.76 -32.80
C LYS A 386 -6.12 -3.65 -33.86
N GLY A 387 -6.86 -2.53 -33.83
CA GLY A 387 -8.00 -2.29 -34.72
C GLY A 387 -9.24 -3.15 -34.44
N GLY A 388 -9.23 -3.94 -33.36
CA GLY A 388 -10.30 -4.84 -32.97
C GLY A 388 -11.16 -4.30 -31.82
N LYS A 389 -12.15 -5.10 -31.42
CA LYS A 389 -12.98 -4.85 -30.23
C LYS A 389 -12.46 -5.66 -29.04
N LYS A 390 -12.78 -5.19 -27.83
CA LYS A 390 -12.40 -5.86 -26.59
C LYS A 390 -13.01 -7.26 -26.49
N GLU A 391 -12.18 -8.24 -26.16
CA GLU A 391 -12.53 -9.64 -25.97
C GLU A 391 -12.03 -10.16 -24.60
N PRO A 392 -12.58 -11.29 -24.08
CA PRO A 392 -12.12 -11.88 -22.83
C PRO A 392 -10.62 -12.25 -22.87
N LEU A 393 -9.96 -12.20 -21.71
CA LEU A 393 -8.56 -12.63 -21.60
C LEU A 393 -8.42 -14.14 -21.92
N PRO A 394 -7.43 -14.54 -22.73
CA PRO A 394 -7.11 -15.95 -22.94
C PRO A 394 -6.78 -16.69 -21.63
N PRO A 395 -7.01 -18.00 -21.54
CA PRO A 395 -6.68 -18.77 -20.36
C PRO A 395 -5.16 -18.80 -20.14
N ILE A 396 -4.76 -18.57 -18.88
CA ILE A 396 -3.38 -18.68 -18.41
C ILE A 396 -3.37 -19.18 -16.96
N GLU A 397 -2.38 -19.99 -16.61
CA GLU A 397 -2.15 -20.42 -15.24
C GLU A 397 -1.44 -19.32 -14.46
N VAL A 398 -1.89 -19.08 -13.23
CA VAL A 398 -1.31 -18.06 -12.35
C VAL A 398 -1.12 -18.64 -10.96
N ASN A 399 0.05 -18.42 -10.36
CA ASN A 399 0.30 -18.75 -8.97
C ASN A 399 -0.12 -17.56 -8.09
N MET A 400 -1.09 -17.77 -7.21
CA MET A 400 -1.63 -16.77 -6.28
C MET A 400 -1.16 -17.01 -4.83
N GLY A 401 -0.13 -17.84 -4.64
CA GLY A 401 0.28 -18.30 -3.31
C GLY A 401 -0.88 -18.98 -2.58
N ALA A 402 -1.03 -18.68 -1.29
CA ALA A 402 -2.17 -19.17 -0.51
C ALA A 402 -3.52 -18.51 -0.89
N GLY A 403 -3.52 -17.49 -1.76
CA GLY A 403 -4.70 -16.77 -2.25
C GLY A 403 -5.39 -15.91 -1.19
N GLY A 404 -6.62 -15.48 -1.50
CA GLY A 404 -7.56 -14.71 -0.66
C GLY A 404 -7.22 -13.23 -0.46
N ASP A 405 -7.95 -12.58 0.45
CA ASP A 405 -7.71 -11.16 0.77
C ASP A 405 -6.29 -10.97 1.34
N SER A 406 -5.70 -9.79 1.14
CA SER A 406 -4.31 -9.51 1.53
C SER A 406 -4.04 -9.77 3.02
N PHE A 407 -4.98 -9.44 3.92
CA PHE A 407 -4.79 -9.70 5.35
C PHE A 407 -4.92 -11.19 5.68
N GLU A 408 -5.89 -11.89 5.09
CA GLU A 408 -6.06 -13.33 5.26
C GLU A 408 -4.89 -14.13 4.67
N ASN A 409 -4.34 -13.67 3.55
CA ASN A 409 -3.14 -14.24 2.94
C ASN A 409 -1.93 -14.12 3.87
N PHE A 410 -1.75 -12.95 4.50
CA PHE A 410 -0.69 -12.76 5.49
C PHE A 410 -0.82 -13.74 6.66
N LEU A 411 -2.00 -13.86 7.27
CA LEU A 411 -2.22 -14.80 8.39
C LEU A 411 -1.95 -16.25 8.00
N ARG A 412 -2.31 -16.66 6.78
CA ARG A 412 -1.98 -17.99 6.26
C ARG A 412 -0.49 -18.21 6.09
N ALA A 413 0.24 -17.24 5.53
CA ALA A 413 1.69 -17.33 5.37
C ALA A 413 2.41 -17.33 6.73
N VAL A 414 1.92 -16.54 7.69
CA VAL A 414 2.32 -16.60 9.10
C VAL A 414 2.10 -18.02 9.63
N ARG A 415 1.00 -18.70 9.36
CA ARG A 415 0.84 -20.10 9.83
C ARG A 415 1.73 -21.09 9.09
N SER A 416 1.87 -20.95 7.78
CA SER A 416 2.63 -21.92 6.96
C SER A 416 4.14 -21.77 7.10
N ARG A 417 4.61 -20.60 7.54
CA ARG A 417 6.03 -20.21 7.62
C ARG A 417 6.74 -20.21 6.26
N LYS A 418 5.98 -20.11 5.17
CA LYS A 418 6.49 -20.05 3.79
C LYS A 418 6.23 -18.66 3.23
N HIS A 419 7.30 -17.92 2.95
CA HIS A 419 7.14 -16.57 2.42
C HIS A 419 6.65 -16.58 0.96
N GLU A 420 6.78 -17.71 0.27
CA GLU A 420 6.26 -17.97 -1.07
C GLU A 420 4.72 -18.03 -1.12
N ASP A 421 4.07 -18.24 0.03
CA ASP A 421 2.61 -18.20 0.13
C ASP A 421 2.06 -16.77 0.11
N LEU A 422 2.93 -15.76 0.29
CA LEU A 422 2.56 -14.35 0.26
C LEU A 422 2.24 -13.91 -1.16
N VAL A 423 1.09 -13.25 -1.33
CA VAL A 423 0.77 -12.57 -2.60
C VAL A 423 1.68 -11.38 -2.85
N ALA A 424 2.23 -10.78 -1.80
CA ALA A 424 3.06 -9.57 -1.87
C ALA A 424 4.27 -9.65 -0.92
N ASP A 425 5.16 -10.62 -1.15
CA ASP A 425 6.43 -10.75 -0.41
C ASP A 425 7.25 -9.44 -0.41
N VAL A 426 7.95 -9.20 0.70
CA VAL A 426 8.81 -8.02 0.93
C VAL A 426 9.74 -7.67 -0.22
N LEU A 427 10.33 -8.66 -0.91
CA LEU A 427 11.21 -8.39 -2.04
C LEU A 427 10.46 -7.74 -3.21
N GLN A 428 9.22 -8.17 -3.47
CA GLN A 428 8.41 -7.58 -4.52
C GLN A 428 7.99 -6.16 -4.15
N GLY A 429 7.66 -5.92 -2.87
CA GLY A 429 7.38 -4.57 -2.37
C GLY A 429 8.58 -3.63 -2.55
N HIS A 430 9.78 -4.08 -2.17
CA HIS A 430 11.03 -3.31 -2.30
C HIS A 430 11.29 -2.92 -3.76
N LEU A 431 11.36 -3.90 -4.65
CA LEU A 431 11.69 -3.68 -6.06
C LEU A 431 10.65 -2.78 -6.77
N SER A 432 9.38 -2.83 -6.37
CA SER A 432 8.35 -1.92 -6.89
C SER A 432 8.49 -0.50 -6.33
N CYS A 433 8.90 -0.34 -5.06
CA CYS A 433 9.18 0.96 -4.45
C CYS A 433 10.45 1.61 -5.04
N VAL A 434 11.46 0.83 -5.42
CA VAL A 434 12.67 1.32 -6.10
C VAL A 434 12.28 2.20 -7.29
N LEU A 435 11.36 1.76 -8.15
CA LEU A 435 10.91 2.55 -9.31
C LEU A 435 10.31 3.90 -8.92
N CYS A 436 9.49 3.96 -7.87
CA CYS A 436 8.97 5.21 -7.33
C CYS A 436 10.11 6.14 -6.87
N HIS A 437 11.13 5.58 -6.19
CA HIS A 437 12.30 6.33 -5.75
C HIS A 437 13.14 6.84 -6.93
N LEU A 438 13.38 6.03 -7.96
CA LEU A 438 14.16 6.48 -9.12
C LEU A 438 13.49 7.66 -9.82
N GLY A 439 12.16 7.62 -10.00
CA GLY A 439 11.39 8.74 -10.56
C GLY A 439 11.51 10.03 -9.73
N ASN A 440 11.43 9.91 -8.41
CA ASN A 440 11.62 11.05 -7.50
C ASN A 440 13.07 11.56 -7.49
N ILE A 441 14.07 10.68 -7.54
CA ILE A 441 15.50 11.06 -7.56
C ILE A 441 15.82 11.83 -8.84
N ALA A 442 15.41 11.31 -10.00
CA ALA A 442 15.58 12.02 -11.26
C ALA A 442 14.88 13.39 -11.24
N TYR A 443 13.70 13.50 -10.62
CA TYR A 443 12.97 14.77 -10.50
C TYR A 443 13.73 15.77 -9.63
N ARG A 444 14.23 15.32 -8.47
CA ARG A 444 14.98 16.17 -7.53
C ARG A 444 16.32 16.66 -8.08
N LEU A 445 16.91 15.94 -9.03
CA LEU A 445 18.12 16.36 -9.75
C LEU A 445 17.84 17.16 -11.03
N GLY A 446 16.57 17.37 -11.34
CA GLY A 446 16.10 18.05 -12.54
C GLY A 446 16.28 19.55 -12.51
N LYS A 447 16.01 20.17 -13.65
CA LYS A 447 16.09 21.63 -13.85
C LYS A 447 14.77 22.16 -14.41
N PRO A 448 14.41 23.42 -14.14
CA PRO A 448 13.25 24.04 -14.75
C PRO A 448 13.45 24.17 -16.27
N VAL A 449 12.44 23.81 -17.04
CA VAL A 449 12.38 23.91 -18.50
C VAL A 449 11.01 24.51 -18.88
N PRO A 450 10.96 25.54 -19.75
CA PRO A 450 9.71 26.09 -20.26
C PRO A 450 8.84 25.02 -20.93
N PHE A 451 7.51 25.13 -20.79
CA PHE A 451 6.58 24.13 -21.30
C PHE A 451 6.72 23.87 -22.82
N ALA A 452 6.92 24.90 -23.64
CA ALA A 452 7.10 24.70 -25.08
C ALA A 452 8.34 23.85 -25.41
N GLU A 453 9.43 24.02 -24.66
CA GLU A 453 10.68 23.27 -24.84
C GLU A 453 10.56 21.84 -24.30
N SER A 454 9.85 21.66 -23.18
CA SER A 454 9.74 20.38 -22.49
C SER A 454 8.93 19.33 -23.27
N ARG A 455 8.07 19.76 -24.20
CA ARG A 455 7.29 18.84 -25.07
C ARG A 455 8.14 17.93 -25.96
N LYS A 456 9.42 18.26 -26.16
CA LYS A 456 10.34 17.42 -26.95
C LYS A 456 11.04 16.34 -26.11
N VAL A 457 10.95 16.41 -24.78
CA VAL A 457 11.64 15.50 -23.84
C VAL A 457 11.29 14.04 -24.13
N PHE A 458 10.04 13.75 -24.48
CA PHE A 458 9.56 12.40 -24.75
C PHE A 458 9.41 12.08 -26.23
N ALA A 459 10.00 12.87 -27.14
CA ALA A 459 9.84 12.66 -28.59
C ALA A 459 10.29 11.27 -29.07
N ALA A 460 11.24 10.64 -28.38
CA ALA A 460 11.70 9.28 -28.67
C ALA A 460 10.75 8.16 -28.17
N SER A 461 9.72 8.50 -27.40
CA SER A 461 8.69 7.55 -26.93
C SER A 461 7.29 8.11 -27.24
N PRO A 462 6.68 7.68 -28.35
CA PRO A 462 5.32 8.09 -28.72
C PRO A 462 4.28 7.84 -27.62
N ALA A 463 4.46 6.76 -26.84
CA ALA A 463 3.59 6.44 -25.72
C ALA A 463 3.75 7.43 -24.54
N ALA A 464 4.99 7.82 -24.22
CA ALA A 464 5.23 8.84 -23.19
C ALA A 464 4.75 10.22 -23.65
N GLN A 465 4.90 10.53 -24.94
CA GLN A 465 4.33 11.75 -25.53
C GLN A 465 2.80 11.78 -25.40
N ALA A 466 2.11 10.69 -25.72
CA ALA A 466 0.66 10.59 -25.54
C ALA A 466 0.24 10.69 -24.06
N ALA A 467 1.04 10.12 -23.14
CA ALA A 467 0.80 10.25 -21.70
C ALA A 467 0.95 11.72 -21.23
N LEU A 468 1.95 12.44 -21.73
CA LEU A 468 2.14 13.86 -21.46
C LEU A 468 0.94 14.68 -21.96
N GLU A 469 0.50 14.46 -23.19
CA GLU A 469 -0.67 15.15 -23.77
C GLU A 469 -1.93 14.91 -22.94
N LYS A 470 -2.12 13.68 -22.43
CA LYS A 470 -3.23 13.34 -21.55
C LYS A 470 -3.11 14.03 -20.18
N MET A 471 -1.90 14.15 -19.64
CA MET A 471 -1.63 14.86 -18.38
C MET A 471 -1.93 16.37 -18.54
N GLU A 472 -1.43 17.01 -19.60
CA GLU A 472 -1.71 18.40 -19.94
C GLU A 472 -3.20 18.66 -20.19
N TRP A 473 -3.88 17.72 -20.86
CA TRP A 473 -5.32 17.78 -21.05
C TRP A 473 -6.06 17.82 -19.70
N ARG A 474 -5.68 16.99 -18.73
CA ARG A 474 -6.28 17.00 -17.37
C ARG A 474 -6.03 18.32 -16.65
N MET A 475 -4.80 18.85 -16.75
CA MET A 475 -4.43 20.14 -16.16
C MET A 475 -5.28 21.29 -16.72
N LYS A 476 -5.48 21.34 -18.05
CA LYS A 476 -6.36 22.35 -18.69
C LYS A 476 -7.79 22.28 -18.18
N HIS A 477 -8.32 21.08 -17.91
CA HIS A 477 -9.66 20.89 -17.33
C HIS A 477 -9.75 21.25 -15.83
N ARG A 478 -8.67 21.80 -15.26
CA ARG A 478 -8.63 22.44 -13.93
C ARG A 478 -8.14 23.87 -14.01
N ASP A 479 -8.40 24.53 -15.12
CA ASP A 479 -8.11 25.95 -15.34
C ASP A 479 -6.62 26.30 -15.20
N ILE A 480 -5.73 25.32 -15.35
CA ILE A 480 -4.30 25.57 -15.45
C ILE A 480 -4.00 26.11 -16.84
N LYS A 481 -3.55 27.36 -16.90
CA LYS A 481 -3.10 28.01 -18.13
C LYS A 481 -1.74 27.44 -18.54
N ILE A 482 -1.75 26.52 -19.51
CA ILE A 482 -0.54 25.89 -20.03
C ILE A 482 0.10 26.80 -21.09
N ASP A 483 1.04 27.63 -20.65
CA ASP A 483 1.89 28.48 -21.49
C ASP A 483 3.31 28.57 -20.91
N ASP A 484 4.19 29.35 -21.56
CA ASP A 484 5.60 29.47 -21.17
C ASP A 484 5.85 30.29 -19.89
N SER A 485 4.80 30.78 -19.21
CA SER A 485 4.93 31.26 -17.83
C SER A 485 5.09 30.13 -16.81
N LEU A 486 4.74 28.91 -17.20
CA LEU A 486 4.97 27.71 -16.40
C LEU A 486 6.27 27.01 -16.83
N THR A 487 6.89 26.32 -15.87
CA THR A 487 8.04 25.45 -16.13
C THR A 487 7.77 24.06 -15.58
N TYR A 488 8.18 23.03 -16.31
CA TYR A 488 8.35 21.70 -15.74
C TYR A 488 9.75 21.58 -15.15
N THR A 489 9.90 20.79 -14.10
CA THR A 489 11.20 20.23 -13.73
C THR A 489 11.43 18.98 -14.58
N VAL A 490 12.48 19.00 -15.40
CA VAL A 490 12.92 17.87 -16.24
C VAL A 490 14.16 17.25 -15.61
N GLY A 491 14.05 15.98 -15.24
CA GLY A 491 15.16 15.22 -14.66
C GLY A 491 16.23 14.87 -15.69
N PRO A 492 17.51 14.75 -15.29
CA PRO A 492 18.52 14.13 -16.15
C PRO A 492 18.12 12.67 -16.46
N VAL A 493 18.58 12.13 -17.58
CA VAL A 493 18.46 10.69 -17.84
C VAL A 493 19.46 9.98 -16.92
N LEU A 494 18.96 9.15 -16.01
CA LEU A 494 19.79 8.37 -15.08
C LEU A 494 19.78 6.90 -15.47
N THR A 495 20.89 6.20 -15.32
CA THR A 495 20.94 4.73 -15.51
C THR A 495 21.08 4.05 -14.16
N PHE A 496 20.20 3.09 -13.86
CA PHE A 496 20.19 2.34 -12.61
C PHE A 496 20.51 0.86 -12.87
N ASP A 497 21.55 0.36 -12.20
CA ASP A 497 21.87 -1.06 -12.16
C ASP A 497 20.98 -1.74 -11.11
N GLN A 498 20.07 -2.59 -11.57
CA GLN A 498 19.11 -3.27 -10.69
C GLN A 498 19.74 -4.32 -9.78
N LYS A 499 20.86 -4.92 -10.20
CA LYS A 499 21.53 -5.97 -9.42
C LYS A 499 22.28 -5.35 -8.25
N GLU A 500 22.97 -4.25 -8.54
CA GLU A 500 23.78 -3.52 -7.57
C GLU A 500 22.95 -2.49 -6.76
N GLU A 501 21.71 -2.24 -7.19
CA GLU A 501 20.80 -1.22 -6.66
C GLU A 501 21.41 0.17 -6.55
N LYS A 502 22.19 0.56 -7.57
CA LYS A 502 22.88 1.86 -7.64
C LYS A 502 22.76 2.49 -9.01
N PHE A 503 22.81 3.81 -9.05
CA PHE A 503 22.99 4.55 -10.30
C PHE A 503 24.42 4.40 -10.81
N VAL A 504 24.54 4.37 -12.13
CA VAL A 504 25.80 4.27 -12.88
C VAL A 504 25.82 5.31 -14.01
N GLY A 505 27.01 5.68 -14.45
CA GLY A 505 27.20 6.66 -15.53
C GLY A 505 27.15 8.11 -15.05
N GLU A 506 26.71 9.00 -15.94
CA GLU A 506 26.67 10.44 -15.67
C GLU A 506 25.72 10.79 -14.52
N ARG A 507 26.10 11.73 -13.64
CA ARG A 507 25.35 12.14 -12.44
C ARG A 507 25.11 11.02 -11.40
N ALA A 508 25.73 9.85 -11.53
CA ALA A 508 25.53 8.72 -10.61
C ALA A 508 25.85 9.07 -9.15
N ASP A 509 26.95 9.79 -8.89
CA ASP A 509 27.35 10.17 -7.53
C ASP A 509 26.30 11.03 -6.81
N GLU A 510 25.69 11.98 -7.54
CA GLU A 510 24.62 12.82 -6.99
C GLU A 510 23.33 12.04 -6.76
N ALA A 511 22.98 11.13 -7.67
CA ALA A 511 21.81 10.28 -7.54
C ALA A 511 21.94 9.25 -6.42
N ASN A 512 23.13 8.66 -6.26
CA ASN A 512 23.43 7.66 -5.23
C ASN A 512 23.35 8.23 -3.81
N LYS A 513 23.66 9.52 -3.61
CA LYS A 513 23.44 10.22 -2.33
C LYS A 513 21.98 10.24 -1.89
N LEU A 514 21.04 10.11 -2.83
CA LEU A 514 19.59 10.12 -2.57
C LEU A 514 18.99 8.71 -2.42
N LEU A 515 19.80 7.65 -2.56
CA LEU A 515 19.37 6.26 -2.29
C LEU A 515 19.21 5.98 -0.80
N THR A 516 19.78 6.83 0.05
CA THR A 516 19.69 6.80 1.51
C THR A 516 19.46 8.22 2.05
N ARG A 517 19.54 8.40 3.37
CA ARG A 517 19.42 9.69 4.06
C ARG A 517 20.23 9.71 5.36
N ASP A 518 20.44 10.89 5.90
CA ASP A 518 20.93 11.04 7.26
C ASP A 518 19.82 10.67 8.25
N TYR A 519 20.15 9.74 9.15
CA TYR A 519 19.21 9.22 10.14
C TYR A 519 19.36 9.93 11.48
N ARG A 520 18.23 10.27 12.09
CA ARG A 520 18.20 10.87 13.43
C ARG A 520 18.37 9.80 14.51
N LYS A 521 19.46 9.84 15.29
CA LYS A 521 19.68 8.89 16.40
C LYS A 521 18.61 9.05 17.49
N PRO A 522 18.10 7.96 18.10
CA PRO A 522 18.47 6.55 17.88
C PRO A 522 17.69 5.84 16.74
N PHE A 523 16.92 6.57 15.94
CA PHE A 523 16.08 6.05 14.85
C PHE A 523 16.89 5.83 13.56
N VAL A 524 17.79 4.85 13.59
CA VAL A 524 18.73 4.57 12.50
C VAL A 524 18.39 3.23 11.87
N VAL A 525 18.24 3.20 10.55
CA VAL A 525 18.23 1.94 9.80
C VAL A 525 19.67 1.44 9.73
N PRO A 526 19.99 0.26 10.27
CA PRO A 526 21.37 -0.19 10.40
C PRO A 526 21.95 -0.58 9.04
N ASP A 527 23.25 -0.38 8.86
CA ASP A 527 23.99 -0.86 7.68
C ASP A 527 24.02 -2.39 7.64
N ASP A 528 24.10 -3.04 8.80
CA ASP A 528 24.05 -4.49 8.94
C ASP A 528 22.80 -4.89 9.73
N VAL A 529 21.93 -5.67 9.09
CA VAL A 529 20.75 -6.26 9.72
C VAL A 529 21.01 -7.67 10.16
#